data_AF-A0A0P9H9J9-F1
#
_entry.id   AF-A0A0P9H9J9-F1
#
_cell.length_a   1.000
_cell.length_b   1.000
_cell.length_c   1.000
_cell.angle_alpha   90.00
_cell.angle_beta   90.00
_cell.angle_gamma   90.00
#
_symmetry.space_group_name_H-M   'P 1'
#
loop_
_entity.id
_entity.type
_entity.pdbx_description
1 polymer ?
#
loop_
_entity_poly.entity_id
_entity_poly.type
_entity_poly.pdbx_seq_one_letter_code
_entity_poly.pdbx_strand_id
1 'polypeptide(L)'
;MELPRLSSAELVANFGNDQAALRRYRILAALLREGRPVGEVARTFGISRESIRRLRQSFAREGIAGLQSRKRGGGHLASESPLIVAIRQALRGEPGMAAPQLWRRVQARLHEQGEQAPRSTFY
;
A
#
# COMPACT_ATOMS: atom_id res chain seq x y z
N MET A 1 -21.60 11.93 2.78
CA MET A 1 -20.13 11.78 2.73
C MET A 1 -19.64 12.66 1.60
N GLU A 2 -18.93 13.72 1.94
CA GLU A 2 -18.46 14.71 0.97
C GLU A 2 -16.96 14.53 0.73
N LEU A 3 -16.54 14.69 -0.53
CA LEU A 3 -15.13 14.68 -0.89
C LEU A 3 -14.58 16.11 -0.74
N PRO A 4 -13.53 16.34 0.08
CA PRO A 4 -12.98 17.68 0.24
C PRO A 4 -12.40 18.20 -1.08
N ARG A 5 -12.61 19.48 -1.37
CA ARG A 5 -12.03 20.15 -2.54
C ARG A 5 -10.59 20.53 -2.24
N LEU A 6 -9.67 19.64 -2.60
CA LEU A 6 -8.24 19.90 -2.46
C LEU A 6 -7.75 20.79 -3.61
N SER A 7 -7.04 21.86 -3.25
CA SER A 7 -6.27 22.69 -4.18
C SER A 7 -5.08 21.91 -4.76
N SER A 8 -4.46 22.44 -5.81
CA SER A 8 -3.25 21.82 -6.40
C SER A 8 -2.13 21.63 -5.37
N ALA A 9 -1.92 22.63 -4.51
CA ALA A 9 -0.93 22.55 -3.44
C ALA A 9 -1.26 21.46 -2.41
N GLU A 10 -2.53 21.32 -2.04
CA GLU A 10 -2.97 20.27 -1.10
C GLU A 10 -2.91 18.88 -1.73
N LEU A 11 -3.18 18.74 -3.03
CA LEU A 11 -2.99 17.47 -3.74
C LEU A 11 -1.52 17.03 -3.71
N VAL A 12 -0.59 17.96 -3.93
CA VAL A 12 0.85 17.69 -3.82
C VAL A 12 1.24 17.39 -2.37
N ALA A 13 0.69 18.11 -1.39
CA ALA A 13 0.98 17.85 0.02
C ALA A 13 0.46 16.48 0.50
N ASN A 14 -0.74 16.08 0.07
CA ASN A 14 -1.38 14.83 0.50
C ASN A 14 -0.93 13.61 -0.29
N PHE A 15 -0.62 13.76 -1.58
CA PHE A 15 -0.35 12.64 -2.48
C PHE A 15 1.06 12.65 -3.05
N GLY A 16 1.80 13.78 -3.00
CA GLY A 16 3.13 13.89 -3.55
C GLY A 16 3.17 13.44 -5.01
N ASN A 17 4.00 12.43 -5.29
CA ASN A 17 4.12 11.80 -6.61
C ASN A 17 3.28 10.50 -6.76
N ASP A 18 2.34 10.23 -5.86
CA ASP A 18 1.46 9.06 -5.93
C ASP A 18 0.35 9.26 -6.97
N GLN A 19 0.69 8.95 -8.21
CA GLN A 19 -0.22 9.03 -9.36
C GLN A 19 -1.48 8.17 -9.17
N ALA A 20 -1.38 7.06 -8.45
CA ALA A 20 -2.52 6.19 -8.20
C ALA A 20 -3.48 6.80 -7.15
N ALA A 21 -2.96 7.50 -6.14
CA ALA A 21 -3.78 8.26 -5.20
C ALA A 21 -4.50 9.44 -5.89
N LEU A 22 -3.79 10.19 -6.74
CA LEU A 22 -4.39 11.25 -7.56
C LEU A 22 -5.50 10.71 -8.47
N ARG A 23 -5.27 9.55 -9.11
CA ARG A 23 -6.28 8.89 -9.94
C ARG A 23 -7.52 8.50 -9.13
N ARG A 24 -7.33 7.94 -7.94
CA ARG A 24 -8.42 7.57 -7.02
C ARG A 24 -9.22 8.77 -6.55
N TYR A 25 -8.55 9.88 -6.24
CA TYR A 25 -9.22 11.14 -5.90
C TYR A 25 -10.09 11.63 -7.07
N ARG A 26 -9.59 11.61 -8.31
CA ARG A 26 -10.36 11.98 -9.51
C ARG A 26 -11.59 11.08 -9.72
N ILE A 27 -11.46 9.78 -9.50
CA ILE A 27 -12.60 8.84 -9.58
C ILE A 27 -13.69 9.22 -8.56
N LEU A 28 -13.30 9.52 -7.32
CA LEU A 28 -14.28 9.93 -6.30
C LEU A 28 -14.85 11.32 -6.58
N ALA A 29 -14.08 12.24 -7.16
CA ALA A 29 -14.59 13.55 -7.56
C ALA A 29 -15.66 13.40 -8.65
N ALA A 30 -15.42 12.59 -9.68
CA ALA A 30 -16.41 12.31 -10.71
C ALA A 30 -17.69 11.66 -10.13
N LEU A 31 -17.55 10.79 -9.14
CA LEU A 31 -18.68 10.11 -8.53
C LEU A 31 -19.48 11.00 -7.57
N LEU A 32 -18.80 11.64 -6.62
CA LEU A 32 -19.43 12.31 -5.47
C LEU A 32 -19.67 13.80 -5.71
N ARG A 33 -18.83 14.45 -6.52
CA ARG A 33 -18.93 15.90 -6.79
C ARG A 33 -19.70 16.18 -8.08
N GLU A 34 -19.44 15.40 -9.13
CA GLU A 34 -20.13 15.55 -10.41
C GLU A 34 -21.40 14.71 -10.51
N GLY A 35 -21.65 13.84 -9.52
CA GLY A 35 -22.87 13.03 -9.45
C GLY A 35 -22.98 11.96 -10.54
N ARG A 36 -21.87 11.62 -11.22
CA ARG A 36 -21.90 10.66 -12.32
C ARG A 36 -22.27 9.27 -11.82
N PRO A 37 -23.04 8.48 -12.58
CA PRO A 37 -23.38 7.12 -12.18
C PRO A 37 -22.16 6.21 -12.16
N VAL A 38 -22.12 5.28 -11.21
CA VAL A 38 -21.00 4.32 -11.02
C VAL A 38 -20.63 3.59 -12.31
N GLY A 39 -21.62 3.24 -13.14
CA GLY A 39 -21.39 2.55 -14.40
C GLY A 39 -20.65 3.39 -15.44
N GLU A 40 -20.92 4.69 -15.50
CA GLU A 40 -20.21 5.63 -16.37
C GLU A 40 -18.79 5.82 -15.88
N VAL A 41 -18.61 6.11 -14.58
CA VAL A 41 -17.27 6.27 -13.97
C VAL A 41 -16.41 5.02 -14.16
N ALA A 42 -16.98 3.82 -13.97
CA ALA A 42 -16.29 2.56 -14.22
C ALA A 42 -15.73 2.45 -15.65
N ARG A 43 -16.55 2.83 -16.65
CA ARG A 43 -16.16 2.83 -18.07
C ARG A 43 -15.11 3.89 -18.37
N THR A 44 -15.34 5.14 -17.94
CA THR A 44 -14.43 6.27 -18.18
C THR A 44 -13.05 6.03 -17.61
N PHE A 45 -12.96 5.45 -16.41
CA PHE A 45 -11.69 5.21 -15.74
C PHE A 45 -11.14 3.81 -15.96
N GLY A 46 -11.82 2.93 -16.71
CA GLY A 46 -11.36 1.56 -16.98
C GLY A 46 -11.19 0.71 -15.72
N ILE A 47 -12.11 0.81 -14.76
CA ILE A 47 -12.09 0.04 -13.51
C ILE A 47 -13.43 -0.66 -13.26
N SER A 48 -13.40 -1.74 -12.48
CA SER A 48 -14.63 -2.45 -12.12
C SER A 48 -15.48 -1.65 -11.12
N ARG A 49 -16.79 -1.90 -11.12
CA ARG A 49 -17.72 -1.36 -10.11
C ARG A 49 -17.30 -1.73 -8.69
N GLU A 50 -16.77 -2.93 -8.51
CA GLU A 50 -16.29 -3.41 -7.21
C GLU A 50 -15.05 -2.63 -6.74
N SER A 51 -14.14 -2.26 -7.64
CA SER A 51 -13.03 -1.35 -7.30
C SER A 51 -13.52 0.01 -6.84
N ILE A 52 -14.57 0.56 -7.47
CA ILE A 52 -15.20 1.82 -7.01
C ILE A 52 -15.83 1.64 -5.63
N ARG A 53 -16.51 0.51 -5.37
CA ARG A 53 -17.09 0.21 -4.06
C ARG A 53 -16.03 0.14 -2.97
N ARG A 54 -14.93 -0.60 -3.20
CA ARG A 54 -13.79 -0.70 -2.27
C ARG A 54 -13.13 0.67 -2.04
N LEU A 55 -13.03 1.47 -3.10
CA LEU A 55 -12.47 2.81 -2.99
C LEU A 55 -13.33 3.72 -2.11
N ARG A 56 -14.66 3.69 -2.28
CA ARG A 56 -15.59 4.41 -1.40
C ARG A 56 -15.49 3.95 0.05
N GLN A 57 -15.37 2.64 0.29
CA GLN A 57 -15.21 2.10 1.64
C GLN A 57 -13.88 2.53 2.28
N SER A 58 -12.80 2.55 1.51
CA SER A 58 -11.49 3.00 1.99
C SER A 58 -11.53 4.48 2.36
N PHE A 59 -12.12 5.32 1.50
CA PHE A 59 -12.34 6.73 1.79
C PHE A 59 -13.26 6.94 3.01
N ALA A 60 -14.32 6.13 3.13
CA ALA A 60 -15.24 6.21 4.24
C ALA A 60 -14.58 5.94 5.61
N ARG A 61 -13.60 5.04 5.62
CA ARG A 61 -12.90 4.62 6.83
C ARG A 61 -11.73 5.53 7.20
N GLU A 62 -10.95 5.94 6.20
CA GLU A 62 -9.63 6.55 6.40
C GLU A 62 -9.53 7.96 5.78
N GLY A 63 -10.61 8.48 5.20
CA GLY A 63 -10.62 9.77 4.51
C GLY A 63 -9.63 9.79 3.34
N ILE A 64 -8.93 10.93 3.20
CA ILE A 64 -7.93 11.14 2.14
C ILE A 64 -6.75 10.15 2.24
N ALA A 65 -6.36 9.74 3.45
CA ALA A 65 -5.30 8.74 3.65
C ALA A 65 -5.66 7.39 3.03
N GLY A 66 -6.95 7.01 3.03
CA GLY A 66 -7.45 5.79 2.39
C GLY A 66 -7.30 5.77 0.85
N LEU A 67 -7.00 6.91 0.24
CA LEU A 67 -6.75 7.01 -1.20
C LEU A 67 -5.28 6.79 -1.55
N GLN A 68 -4.36 6.89 -0.59
CA GLN A 68 -2.92 6.70 -0.84
C GLN A 68 -2.63 5.26 -1.29
N SER A 69 -1.69 5.10 -2.21
CA SER A 69 -1.16 3.79 -2.55
C SER A 69 -0.31 3.31 -1.41
N ARG A 70 -0.83 2.35 -0.64
CA ARG A 70 0.01 1.57 0.25
C ARG A 70 1.11 0.93 -0.60
N LYS A 71 2.38 1.22 -0.26
CA LYS A 71 3.55 0.62 -0.90
C LYS A 71 3.30 -0.88 -1.02
N ARG A 72 3.17 -1.37 -2.26
CA ARG A 72 3.14 -2.81 -2.54
C ARG A 72 4.57 -3.33 -2.31
N GLY A 73 4.84 -3.74 -1.08
CA GLY A 73 6.15 -4.22 -0.65
C GLY A 73 6.01 -4.87 0.72
N GLY A 74 5.48 -6.08 0.74
CA GLY A 74 5.19 -6.83 1.95
C GLY A 74 4.18 -7.93 1.62
N GLY A 75 4.60 -8.93 0.85
CA GLY A 75 3.79 -10.13 0.65
C GLY A 75 3.50 -10.76 2.00
N HIS A 76 2.22 -11.08 2.27
CA HIS A 76 1.57 -11.87 3.35
C HIS A 76 2.13 -11.92 4.78
N LEU A 77 3.24 -11.28 5.07
CA LEU A 77 3.88 -11.21 6.36
C LEU A 77 3.51 -9.85 6.94
N ALA A 78 2.87 -9.87 8.10
CA ALA A 78 2.65 -8.65 8.88
C ALA A 78 3.99 -7.90 9.00
N SER A 79 3.97 -6.57 8.90
CA SER A 79 5.19 -5.75 8.97
C SER A 79 5.94 -5.87 10.30
N GLU A 80 5.30 -6.49 11.29
CA GLU A 80 5.80 -6.77 12.64
C GLU A 80 6.17 -8.25 12.83
N SER A 81 6.07 -9.10 11.80
CA SER A 81 6.47 -10.49 11.95
C SER A 81 7.97 -10.58 12.27
N PRO A 82 8.40 -11.51 13.14
CA PRO A 82 9.80 -11.70 13.48
C PRO A 82 10.69 -11.85 12.23
N LEU A 83 10.19 -12.52 11.19
CA LEU A 83 10.87 -12.68 9.91
C LEU A 83 11.13 -11.34 9.21
N ILE A 84 10.12 -10.45 9.11
CA ILE A 84 10.28 -9.15 8.46
C ILE A 84 11.22 -8.24 9.27
N VAL A 85 11.13 -8.30 10.60
CA VAL A 85 12.05 -7.56 11.49
C VAL A 85 13.49 -8.04 11.28
N ALA A 86 13.72 -9.36 11.26
CA ALA A 86 15.03 -9.95 11.05
C ALA A 86 15.61 -9.62 9.65
N ILE A 87 14.77 -9.65 8.60
CA ILE A 87 15.18 -9.25 7.23
C ILE A 87 15.62 -7.79 7.20
N ARG A 88 14.84 -6.88 7.80
CA ARG A 88 15.17 -5.43 7.84
C ARG A 88 16.47 -5.18 8.60
N GLN A 89 16.67 -5.86 9.73
CA GLN A 89 17.89 -5.73 10.51
C GLN A 89 19.12 -6.26 9.75
N ALA A 90 18.98 -7.39 9.05
CA ALA A 90 20.08 -7.96 8.27
C ALA A 90 20.49 -7.07 7.08
N LEU A 91 19.53 -6.43 6.40
CA LEU A 91 19.80 -5.52 5.29
C LEU A 91 20.36 -4.15 5.70
N ARG A 92 20.08 -3.68 6.93
CA ARG A 92 20.66 -2.43 7.45
C ARG A 92 22.19 -2.50 7.60
N GLY A 93 22.74 -3.67 7.89
CA GLY A 93 24.19 -3.85 8.06
C GLY A 93 24.96 -3.89 6.73
N GLU A 94 24.34 -4.36 5.65
CA GLU A 94 25.00 -4.52 4.35
C GLU A 94 23.96 -4.57 3.21
N PRO A 95 23.65 -3.42 2.59
CA PRO A 95 22.73 -3.38 1.46
C PRO A 95 23.37 -4.05 0.23
N GLY A 96 22.62 -4.90 -0.47
CA GLY A 96 23.11 -5.60 -1.69
C GLY A 96 23.63 -7.02 -1.46
N MET A 97 23.49 -7.56 -0.25
CA MET A 97 23.84 -8.95 0.07
C MET A 97 23.10 -9.98 -0.80
N ALA A 98 23.82 -11.02 -1.24
CA ALA A 98 23.22 -12.13 -1.98
C ALA A 98 22.18 -12.88 -1.11
N ALA A 99 21.04 -13.25 -1.71
CA ALA A 99 19.93 -13.89 -1.01
C ALA A 99 20.31 -15.10 -0.12
N PRO A 100 21.25 -16.00 -0.49
CA PRO A 100 21.66 -17.10 0.39
C PRO A 100 22.43 -16.66 1.64
N GLN A 101 23.19 -15.57 1.55
CA GLN A 101 23.91 -15.00 2.69
C GLN A 101 22.95 -14.26 3.61
N LEU A 102 22.00 -13.52 3.02
CA LEU A 102 20.93 -12.84 3.76
C LEU A 102 20.09 -13.84 4.55
N TRP A 103 19.71 -14.97 3.94
CA TRP A 103 18.99 -16.03 4.63
C TRP A 103 19.72 -16.56 5.87
N ARG A 104 21.02 -16.83 5.77
CA ARG A 104 21.81 -17.32 6.92
C ARG A 104 21.80 -16.32 8.07
N ARG A 105 21.93 -15.03 7.77
CA ARG A 105 21.89 -13.94 8.77
C ARG A 105 20.50 -13.76 9.39
N VAL A 106 19.44 -13.98 8.61
CA VAL A 106 18.04 -13.91 9.09
C VAL A 106 17.73 -15.12 9.97
N GLN A 107 18.13 -16.32 9.56
CA GLN A 107 17.93 -17.55 10.31
C GLN A 107 18.64 -17.54 11.67
N ALA A 108 19.89 -17.04 11.73
CA ALA A 108 20.63 -16.90 12.99
C ALA A 108 19.89 -15.98 13.98
N ARG A 109 19.36 -14.84 13.50
CA ARG A 109 18.61 -13.89 14.32
C ARG A 109 17.27 -14.44 14.83
N LEU A 110 16.54 -15.14 13.97
CA LEU A 110 15.30 -15.78 14.39
C LEU A 110 15.58 -16.80 15.51
N HIS A 111 16.65 -17.58 15.36
CA HIS A 111 17.05 -18.55 16.37
C HIS A 111 17.47 -17.90 17.70
N GLU A 112 18.21 -16.78 17.67
CA GLU A 112 18.53 -15.98 18.87
C GLU A 112 17.28 -15.47 19.59
N GLN A 113 16.19 -15.25 18.86
CA GLN A 113 14.90 -14.78 19.39
C GLN A 113 13.95 -15.92 19.76
N GLY A 114 14.37 -17.19 19.64
CA GLY A 114 13.50 -18.36 19.86
C GLY A 114 12.46 -18.59 18.77
N GLU A 115 12.56 -17.88 17.65
CA GLU A 115 11.64 -17.91 16.52
C GLU A 115 12.19 -18.76 15.37
N GLN A 116 11.29 -19.27 14.54
CA GLN A 116 11.67 -20.04 13.34
C GLN A 116 10.78 -19.65 12.16
N ALA A 117 11.37 -19.62 10.96
CA ALA A 117 10.64 -19.42 9.73
C ALA A 117 11.11 -20.42 8.66
N PRO A 118 10.23 -20.97 7.83
CA PRO A 118 10.65 -21.78 6.71
C PRO A 118 11.29 -20.91 5.63
N ARG A 119 12.34 -21.44 4.98
CA ARG A 119 13.07 -20.74 3.91
C ARG A 119 12.18 -20.36 2.73
N SER A 120 11.12 -21.12 2.48
CA SER A 120 10.12 -20.83 1.45
C SER A 120 9.32 -19.55 1.72
N THR A 121 9.22 -19.11 2.98
CA THR A 121 8.55 -17.85 3.36
C THR A 121 9.46 -16.62 3.20
N PHE A 122 10.75 -16.83 2.98
CA PHE A 122 11.74 -15.77 2.78
C PHE A 122 11.92 -15.35 1.32
N TYR A 123 11.68 -16.25 0.37
CA TYR A 123 11.69 -15.97 -1.07
C TYR A 123 10.37 -15.36 -1.54
#